data_AF-I3U3V7-F1
#
_entry.id   AF-I3U3V7-F1
#
_cell.length_a   1.000
_cell.length_b   1.000
_cell.length_c   1.000
_cell.angle_alpha   90.00
_cell.angle_beta   90.00
_cell.angle_gamma   90.00
#
_symmetry.space_group_name_H-M   'P 1'
#
loop_
_entity.id
_entity.type
_entity.pdbx_description
1 polymer ?
#
loop_
_entity_poly.entity_id
_entity_poly.type
_entity_poly.pdbx_seq_one_letter_code
_entity_poly.pdbx_strand_id
1 'polypeptide(L)'
;MHVTFFVLGENTAQHPEIVKQTAEAGHEIGNHTYDHQNLATLSAQSMTEEVTKADTEIKKSHWQNPRFCSSALWFCHECRSNDHPATDHRMVC
;
A
#
# COMPACT_ATOMS: atom_id res chain seq x y z
N MET A 1 20.60 -6.33 -6.21
CA MET A 1 19.86 -5.11 -6.59
C MET A 1 18.61 -5.07 -5.73
N HIS A 2 18.28 -3.92 -5.15
CA HIS A 2 17.14 -3.76 -4.25
C HIS A 2 16.10 -2.87 -4.94
N VAL A 3 14.84 -3.28 -4.96
CA VAL A 3 13.72 -2.55 -5.55
C VAL A 3 12.51 -2.64 -4.63
N THR A 4 11.59 -1.71 -4.79
CA THR A 4 10.34 -1.64 -4.02
C THR A 4 9.18 -1.98 -4.95
N PHE A 5 8.37 -2.97 -4.59
CA PHE A 5 7.17 -3.37 -5.33
C PHE A 5 5.93 -2.82 -4.65
N PHE A 6 5.15 -2.02 -5.38
CA PHE A 6 3.84 -1.56 -4.91
C PHE A 6 2.78 -2.57 -5.31
N VAL A 7 2.13 -3.19 -4.32
CA VAL A 7 1.16 -4.27 -4.54
C VAL A 7 -0.24 -3.85 -4.11
N LEU A 8 -1.24 -4.33 -4.85
CA LEU A 8 -2.64 -4.18 -4.46
C LEU A 8 -3.00 -5.16 -3.34
N GLY A 9 -3.82 -4.70 -2.41
CA GLY A 9 -4.37 -5.55 -1.35
C GLY A 9 -5.15 -6.74 -1.92
N GLU A 10 -5.94 -6.53 -2.98
CA GLU A 10 -6.68 -7.58 -3.68
C GLU A 10 -5.74 -8.65 -4.26
N ASN A 11 -4.67 -8.26 -4.95
CA ASN A 11 -3.68 -9.19 -5.51
C ASN A 11 -2.92 -9.93 -4.41
N THR A 12 -2.65 -9.25 -3.29
CA THR A 12 -1.99 -9.86 -2.14
C THR A 12 -2.86 -10.92 -1.47
N ALA A 13 -4.17 -10.68 -1.40
CA ALA A 13 -5.13 -11.66 -0.88
C ALA A 13 -5.24 -12.89 -1.79
N GLN A 14 -5.14 -12.70 -3.11
CA GLN A 14 -5.19 -13.80 -4.09
C GLN A 14 -3.87 -14.57 -4.20
N HIS A 15 -2.74 -13.89 -4.06
CA HIS A 15 -1.39 -14.42 -4.30
C HIS A 15 -0.39 -14.07 -3.18
N PRO A 16 -0.65 -14.46 -1.92
CA PRO A 16 0.24 -14.15 -0.79
C PRO A 16 1.64 -14.77 -0.94
N GLU A 17 1.77 -15.86 -1.71
CA GLU A 17 3.04 -16.53 -1.99
C GLU A 17 4.01 -15.67 -2.79
N ILE A 18 3.51 -14.86 -3.72
CA ILE A 18 4.36 -13.98 -4.56
C ILE A 18 4.92 -12.86 -3.69
N VAL A 19 4.08 -12.30 -2.82
CA VAL A 19 4.49 -11.24 -1.89
C VAL A 19 5.55 -11.79 -0.93
N LYS A 20 5.36 -13.00 -0.42
CA LYS A 20 6.37 -13.68 0.42
C LYS A 20 7.69 -13.91 -0.32
N GLN A 21 7.66 -14.44 -1.55
CA GLN A 21 8.88 -14.67 -2.35
C GLN A 21 9.62 -13.36 -2.64
N THR A 22 8.88 -12.27 -2.89
CA THR A 22 9.45 -10.94 -3.12
C THR A 22 10.18 -10.42 -1.88
N ALA A 23 9.57 -10.59 -0.69
CA ALA A 23 10.22 -10.26 0.58
C ALA A 23 11.45 -11.13 0.84
N GLU A 24 11.36 -12.45 0.61
CA GLU A 24 12.48 -13.39 0.80
C GLU A 24 13.64 -13.13 -0.17
N ALA A 25 13.36 -12.59 -1.35
CA ALA A 25 14.37 -12.13 -2.32
C ALA A 25 15.10 -10.85 -1.89
N GLY A 26 14.70 -10.24 -0.76
CA GLY A 26 15.30 -9.01 -0.23
C GLY A 26 14.82 -7.74 -0.94
N HIS A 27 13.64 -7.77 -1.55
CA HIS A 27 12.96 -6.59 -2.09
C HIS A 27 11.99 -6.01 -1.07
N GLU A 28 11.70 -4.72 -1.18
CA GLU A 28 10.75 -4.03 -0.32
C GLU A 28 9.35 -4.11 -0.93
N ILE A 29 8.32 -4.17 -0.08
CA ILE A 29 6.92 -4.18 -0.51
C ILE A 29 6.23 -2.93 0.03
N GLY A 30 5.65 -2.15 -0.88
CA GLY A 30 4.82 -1.00 -0.63
C GLY A 30 3.34 -1.29 -0.89
N ASN A 31 2.48 -0.49 -0.27
CA ASN A 31 1.02 -0.56 -0.40
C ASN A 31 0.56 0.28 -1.60
N HIS A 32 -0.28 -0.27 -2.48
CA HIS A 32 -0.87 0.44 -3.62
C HIS A 32 -2.39 0.60 -3.55
N THR A 33 -2.94 0.67 -2.33
CA THR A 33 -4.36 0.54 -1.99
C THR A 33 -4.93 -0.85 -2.24
N TYR A 34 -6.22 -1.07 -1.93
CA TYR A 34 -6.80 -2.41 -1.96
C TYR A 34 -7.23 -2.82 -3.36
N ASP A 35 -8.06 -2.02 -4.02
CA ASP A 35 -8.67 -2.29 -5.34
C ASP A 35 -8.39 -1.17 -6.37
N HIS A 36 -7.44 -0.27 -6.09
CA HIS A 36 -7.04 0.83 -6.96
C HIS A 36 -8.11 1.92 -7.18
N GLN A 37 -8.95 2.20 -6.17
CA GLN A 37 -9.90 3.33 -6.22
C GLN A 37 -9.21 4.68 -6.41
N ASN A 38 -9.93 5.60 -7.06
CA ASN A 38 -9.48 6.98 -7.18
C ASN A 38 -9.61 7.71 -5.82
N LEU A 39 -8.51 7.75 -5.07
CA LEU A 39 -8.45 8.39 -3.76
C LEU A 39 -8.91 9.87 -3.78
N ALA A 40 -8.72 10.59 -4.89
CA ALA A 40 -9.16 11.99 -5.01
C ALA A 40 -10.69 12.16 -4.95
N THR A 41 -11.44 11.08 -5.12
CA THR A 41 -12.91 11.07 -5.06
C THR A 41 -13.46 10.48 -3.76
N LEU A 42 -12.58 9.94 -2.91
CA LEU A 42 -12.96 9.27 -1.68
C LEU A 42 -12.99 10.22 -0.48
N SER A 43 -13.83 9.89 0.49
CA SER A 43 -13.77 10.52 1.81
C SER A 43 -12.47 10.14 2.53
N ALA A 44 -12.02 10.94 3.49
CA ALA A 44 -10.85 10.62 4.31
C ALA A 44 -10.98 9.26 5.02
N GLN A 45 -12.19 8.89 5.45
CA GLN A 45 -12.47 7.59 6.04
C GLN A 45 -12.31 6.46 5.02
N SER A 46 -12.90 6.60 3.83
CA SER A 46 -12.80 5.59 2.77
C SER A 46 -11.37 5.42 2.26
N MET A 47 -10.59 6.51 2.19
CA MET A 47 -9.15 6.41 1.89
C MET A 47 -8.40 5.63 2.97
N THR A 48 -8.72 5.86 4.24
CA THR A 48 -8.12 5.13 5.35
C THR A 48 -8.47 3.64 5.28
N GLU A 49 -9.72 3.31 4.99
CA GLU A 49 -10.19 1.94 4.82
C GLU A 49 -9.44 1.23 3.69
N GLU A 50 -9.27 1.89 2.53
CA GLU A 50 -8.52 1.36 1.39
C GLU A 50 -7.07 1.01 1.76
N VAL A 51 -6.35 1.92 2.41
CA VAL A 51 -4.95 1.70 2.79
C VAL A 51 -4.83 0.63 3.88
N THR A 52 -5.63 0.73 4.95
CA THR A 52 -5.56 -0.20 6.09
C THR A 52 -5.98 -1.62 5.72
N LYS A 53 -6.92 -1.77 4.79
CA LYS A 53 -7.32 -3.07 4.26
C LYS A 53 -6.18 -3.70 3.46
N ALA A 54 -5.53 -2.94 2.58
CA ALA A 54 -4.36 -3.42 1.85
C ALA A 54 -3.19 -3.79 2.78
N ASP A 55 -2.91 -2.98 3.82
CA ASP A 55 -1.90 -3.30 4.83
C ASP A 55 -2.16 -4.61 5.54
N THR A 56 -3.43 -4.87 5.85
CA THR A 56 -3.84 -6.08 6.55
C THR A 56 -3.56 -7.31 5.70
N GLU A 57 -3.81 -7.25 4.39
CA GLU A 57 -3.49 -8.34 3.48
C GLU A 57 -1.97 -8.53 3.31
N ILE A 58 -1.20 -7.46 3.17
CA ILE A 58 0.27 -7.51 3.09
C ILE A 58 0.89 -8.08 4.37
N LYS A 59 0.34 -7.76 5.55
CA LYS A 59 0.84 -8.30 6.82
C LYS A 59 0.60 -9.81 6.95
N LYS A 60 -0.46 -10.36 6.33
CA LYS A 60 -0.71 -11.81 6.32
C LYS A 60 0.38 -12.59 5.56
N SER A 61 1.02 -12.00 4.56
CA SER A 61 2.14 -12.63 3.84
C SER A 61 3.46 -12.60 4.64
N HIS A 62 3.41 -12.33 5.95
CA HIS A 62 4.53 -12.30 6.89
C HIS A 62 5.51 -11.13 6.68
N TRP A 63 5.14 -10.15 5.83
CA TRP A 63 5.86 -8.89 5.70
C TRP A 63 5.41 -7.92 6.80
N GLN A 64 6.36 -7.41 7.58
CA GLN A 64 6.01 -6.80 8.87
C GLN A 64 5.74 -5.30 8.84
N ASN A 65 6.05 -4.57 7.76
CA ASN A 65 5.58 -3.19 7.64
C ASN A 65 5.81 -2.64 6.22
N PRO A 66 4.76 -2.44 5.41
CA PRO A 66 4.87 -1.53 4.28
C PRO A 66 5.19 -0.15 4.83
N ARG A 67 6.30 0.45 4.36
CA ARG A 67 6.72 1.81 4.78
C ARG A 67 6.24 2.87 3.80
N PHE A 68 5.85 2.44 2.61
CA PHE A 68 5.52 3.28 1.50
C PHE A 68 4.12 2.96 1.00
N CYS A 69 3.32 4.00 0.77
CA CYS A 69 2.03 3.89 0.08
C CYS A 69 2.11 4.72 -1.20
N SER A 70 1.67 4.16 -2.32
CA SER A 70 1.54 4.89 -3.58
C SER A 70 0.06 4.94 -3.95
N SER A 71 -0.45 6.13 -4.28
CA SER A 71 -1.83 6.27 -4.71
C SER A 71 -2.02 5.72 -6.12
N ALA A 72 -3.10 4.98 -6.32
CA ALA A 72 -3.57 4.44 -7.60
C ALA A 72 -3.51 5.42 -8.78
N LEU A 73 -3.71 6.71 -8.50
CA LEU A 73 -3.56 7.78 -9.47
C LEU A 73 -2.67 8.84 -8.84
N TRP A 74 -1.72 9.39 -9.60
CA TRP A 74 -0.76 10.45 -9.22
C TRP A 74 -1.39 11.77 -8.67
N PHE A 75 -2.69 11.77 -8.38
CA PHE A 75 -3.48 12.88 -7.89
C PHE A 75 -3.83 12.68 -6.41
N CYS A 76 -2.89 12.96 -5.51
CA CYS A 76 -3.18 13.15 -4.08
C CYS A 76 -3.01 14.65 -3.76
N HIS A 77 -4.08 15.43 -3.97
CA HIS A 77 -4.09 16.88 -3.66
C HIS A 77 -4.25 17.13 -2.14
N GLU A 78 -4.90 16.19 -1.44
CA GLU A 78 -5.12 16.20 0.02
C GLU A 78 -3.99 15.49 0.79
N CYS A 79 -3.32 14.49 0.20
CA CYS A 79 -2.20 13.75 0.81
C CYS A 79 -0.87 14.51 0.71
N ARG A 80 -0.92 15.84 0.78
CA ARG A 80 0.24 16.72 0.56
C ARG A 80 1.19 16.80 1.74
N SER A 81 0.80 16.28 2.91
CA SER A 81 1.75 15.97 3.97
C SER A 81 2.20 14.52 3.82
N ASN A 82 3.52 14.30 3.80
CA ASN A 82 4.14 12.97 3.92
C ASN A 82 3.70 12.18 5.17
N ASP A 83 2.92 12.80 6.04
CA ASP A 83 2.30 12.24 7.23
C ASP A 83 0.78 12.47 7.12
N HIS A 84 0.03 11.44 6.74
CA HIS A 84 -1.42 11.41 6.95
C HIS A 84 -1.67 10.65 8.25
N PRO A 85 -2.28 11.24 9.29
CA PRO A 85 -2.37 10.63 10.63
C PRO A 85 -3.16 9.31 10.68
N ALA A 86 -3.80 8.94 9.58
CA ALA A 86 -4.56 7.72 9.44
C ALA A 86 -3.69 6.49 9.10
N THR A 87 -2.48 6.70 8.58
CA THR A 87 -1.61 5.63 8.07
C THR A 87 -0.14 5.95 8.36
N ASP A 88 0.58 5.07 9.05
CA ASP A 88 2.04 5.18 9.32
C ASP A 88 2.90 4.94 8.05
N HIS A 89 2.45 5.44 6.91
CA HIS A 89 3.05 5.24 5.59
C HIS A 89 3.60 6.55 5.05
N ARG A 90 4.81 6.49 4.50
CA ARG A 90 5.32 7.58 3.66
C ARG A 90 4.71 7.48 2.27
N MET A 91 4.11 8.55 1.80
CA MET A 91 3.62 8.60 0.43
C MET A 91 4.77 8.62 -0.57
N VAL A 92 4.66 7.81 -1.62
CA VAL A 92 5.57 7.81 -2.77
C VAL A 92 4.78 8.20 -4.01
N CYS A 93 5.11 9.38 -4.55
CA CYS A 93 4.61 9.86 -5.84
C CYS A 93 5.33 9.11 -6.97
#